data_AF-A0A847FBI6-F1
#
_entry.id   AF-A0A847FBI6-F1
#
_cell.length_a   1.000
_cell.length_b   1.000
_cell.length_c   1.000
_cell.angle_alpha   90.00
_cell.angle_beta   90.00
_cell.angle_gamma   90.00
#
_symmetry.space_group_name_H-M   'P 1'
#
loop_
_entity.id
_entity.type
_entity.pdbx_description
1 polymer ?
#
loop_
_entity_poly.entity_id
_entity_poly.type
_entity_poly.pdbx_seq_one_letter_code
_entity_poly.pdbx_strand_id
1 'polypeptide(L)'
;MTQTKNEYPAISLKVEDIHGKIDSVQIFGRTGTFHIEIGSGRGTFLLNQAQAHPDDNFLGIEWASRYYRYAVDKMGRWNVSNVRLIRTEAASFISDFIPDNSVDCFHIY
;
A
#
# COMPACT_ATOMS: atom_id res chain seq x y z
N MET A 1 2.36 -26.02 -11.06
CA MET A 1 1.12 -25.65 -10.36
C MET A 1 0.84 -24.19 -10.63
N THR A 2 -0.07 -23.92 -11.55
CA THR A 2 -0.51 -22.57 -11.91
C THR A 2 -1.30 -22.04 -10.71
N GLN A 3 -0.71 -21.16 -9.90
CA GLN A 3 -1.44 -20.53 -8.80
C GLN A 3 -2.57 -19.70 -9.40
N THR A 4 -3.80 -20.05 -9.06
CA THR A 4 -4.99 -19.23 -9.30
C THR A 4 -4.72 -17.86 -8.67
N LYS A 5 -4.72 -16.81 -9.50
CA LYS A 5 -4.48 -15.44 -9.06
C LYS A 5 -5.69 -14.99 -8.24
N ASN A 6 -5.57 -14.94 -6.92
CA ASN A 6 -6.59 -14.30 -6.10
C ASN A 6 -6.51 -12.78 -6.34
N GLU A 7 -7.65 -12.17 -6.67
CA GLU A 7 -7.75 -10.72 -6.76
C GLU A 7 -8.12 -10.15 -5.39
N TYR A 8 -7.31 -9.21 -4.91
CA TYR A 8 -7.52 -8.55 -3.63
C TYR A 8 -7.76 -7.05 -3.86
N PRO A 9 -8.95 -6.65 -4.32
CA PRO A 9 -9.24 -5.25 -4.66
C PRO A 9 -9.15 -4.32 -3.43
N ALA A 10 -9.45 -4.84 -2.24
CA ALA A 10 -9.27 -4.11 -0.98
C ALA A 10 -7.79 -3.88 -0.61
N ILE A 11 -6.84 -4.57 -1.26
CA ILE A 11 -5.40 -4.39 -1.04
C ILE A 11 -4.76 -3.62 -2.21
N SER A 12 -5.15 -3.97 -3.44
CA SER A 12 -4.56 -3.46 -4.68
C SER A 12 -5.24 -2.18 -5.14
N LEU A 13 -4.62 -1.04 -4.84
CA LEU A 13 -5.01 0.25 -5.43
C LEU A 13 -4.50 0.37 -6.86
N LYS A 14 -5.27 1.09 -7.66
CA LYS A 14 -4.91 1.43 -9.04
C LYS A 14 -4.74 2.94 -9.14
N VAL A 15 -3.68 3.38 -9.81
CA VAL A 15 -3.41 4.81 -9.99
C VAL A 15 -4.52 5.46 -10.81
N GLU A 16 -5.07 4.74 -11.80
CA GLU A 16 -6.16 5.24 -12.64
C GLU A 16 -7.46 5.55 -11.89
N ASP A 17 -7.66 4.97 -10.70
CA ASP A 17 -8.84 5.19 -9.87
C ASP A 17 -8.64 6.37 -8.89
N ILE A 18 -7.46 7.00 -8.88
CA ILE A 18 -7.15 8.13 -8.00
C ILE A 18 -7.34 9.43 -8.77
N HIS A 19 -8.26 10.25 -8.29
CA HIS A 19 -8.56 11.56 -8.87
C HIS A 19 -8.13 12.67 -7.90
N GLY A 20 -7.06 13.38 -8.25
CA GLY A 20 -6.51 14.45 -7.42
C GLY A 20 -5.67 13.92 -6.25
N LYS A 21 -5.61 14.67 -5.15
CA LYS A 21 -4.85 14.27 -3.96
C LYS A 21 -5.59 13.18 -3.20
N ILE A 22 -4.83 12.25 -2.62
CA ILE A 22 -5.33 11.14 -1.81
C ILE A 22 -5.88 11.64 -0.47
N ASP A 23 -6.97 11.02 -0.03
CA ASP A 23 -7.44 11.01 1.35
C ASP A 23 -7.24 9.61 1.94
N SER A 24 -6.38 9.50 2.95
CA SER A 24 -6.09 8.23 3.63
C SER A 24 -7.34 7.66 4.30
N VAL A 25 -8.23 8.50 4.85
CA VAL A 25 -9.47 8.04 5.48
C VAL A 25 -10.39 7.39 4.46
N GLN A 26 -10.47 7.94 3.24
CA GLN A 26 -11.27 7.33 2.17
C GLN A 26 -10.66 6.01 1.69
N ILE A 27 -9.34 5.94 1.54
CA ILE A 27 -8.64 4.72 1.08
C ILE A 27 -8.78 3.55 2.08
N PHE A 28 -8.66 3.83 3.38
CA PHE A 28 -8.67 2.81 4.42
C PHE A 28 -10.05 2.61 5.06
N GLY A 29 -10.99 3.55 4.88
CA GLY A 29 -12.30 3.56 5.52
C GLY A 29 -12.26 3.86 7.02
N ARG A 30 -11.14 4.41 7.52
CA ARG A 30 -10.87 4.68 8.93
C ARG A 30 -9.78 5.74 9.09
N THR A 31 -9.70 6.33 10.28
CA THR A 31 -8.56 7.15 10.69
C THR A 31 -7.42 6.27 11.23
N GLY A 32 -6.22 6.83 11.27
CA GLY A 32 -5.00 6.17 11.77
C GLY A 32 -3.77 6.93 11.29
N THR A 33 -2.63 6.72 11.95
CA THR A 33 -1.35 7.26 11.45
C THR A 33 -1.10 6.70 10.05
N PHE A 34 -0.63 7.55 9.15
CA PHE A 34 -0.45 7.20 7.75
C PHE A 34 1.02 7.08 7.40
N HIS A 35 1.42 5.85 7.08
CA HIS A 35 2.78 5.49 6.74
C HIS A 35 2.87 5.13 5.25
N ILE A 36 3.98 5.52 4.62
CA ILE A 36 4.29 5.11 3.25
C ILE A 36 5.58 4.31 3.24
N GLU A 37 5.60 3.18 2.55
CA GLU A 37 6.83 2.45 2.20
C GLU A 37 7.13 2.62 0.71
N ILE A 38 8.34 3.08 0.38
CA ILE A 38 8.84 3.16 -1.00
C ILE A 38 9.68 1.92 -1.28
N GLY A 39 9.31 1.17 -2.32
CA GLY A 39 10.02 -0.07 -2.67
C GLY A 39 9.62 -1.25 -1.80
N SER A 40 8.31 -1.44 -1.59
CA SER A 40 7.79 -2.48 -0.66
C SER A 40 8.19 -3.91 -1.02
N GLY A 41 8.66 -4.14 -2.25
CA GLY A 41 9.19 -5.42 -2.69
C GLY A 41 8.17 -6.54 -2.45
N ARG A 42 8.56 -7.52 -1.64
CA ARG A 42 7.72 -8.68 -1.30
C ARG A 42 6.74 -8.42 -0.15
N GLY A 43 6.68 -7.19 0.38
CA GLY A 43 5.78 -6.79 1.47
C GLY A 43 6.07 -7.46 2.80
N THR A 44 7.32 -7.83 3.10
CA THR A 44 7.66 -8.43 4.40
C THR A 44 7.58 -7.39 5.52
N PHE A 45 8.12 -6.20 5.29
CA PHE A 45 8.03 -5.09 6.22
C PHE A 45 6.58 -4.70 6.50
N LEU A 46 5.79 -4.44 5.45
CA LEU A 46 4.36 -4.11 5.58
C LEU A 46 3.59 -5.13 6.39
N LEU A 47 3.79 -6.43 6.14
CA LEU A 47 3.03 -7.45 6.86
C LEU A 47 3.35 -7.42 8.36
N ASN A 48 4.63 -7.33 8.70
CA ASN A 48 5.06 -7.27 10.09
C ASN A 48 4.52 -6.02 10.79
N GLN A 49 4.61 -4.85 10.15
CA GLN A 49 4.11 -3.59 10.71
C GLN A 49 2.59 -3.58 10.83
N ALA A 50 1.88 -4.09 9.83
CA ALA A 50 0.42 -4.18 9.84
C ALA A 50 -0.11 -5.02 11.00
N GLN A 51 0.59 -6.11 11.33
CA GLN A 51 0.24 -6.99 12.46
C GLN A 51 0.62 -6.39 13.80
N ALA A 52 1.77 -5.73 13.89
CA ALA A 52 2.25 -5.11 15.12
C ALA A 52 1.48 -3.82 15.48
N HIS A 53 1.00 -3.10 14.47
CA HIS A 53 0.33 -1.81 14.60
C HIS A 53 -0.99 -1.83 13.83
N PRO A 54 -2.01 -2.54 14.34
CA PRO A 54 -3.29 -2.67 13.64
C PRO A 54 -4.03 -1.35 13.48
N ASP A 55 -3.74 -0.34 14.30
CA ASP A 55 -4.37 0.99 14.25
C ASP A 55 -3.74 1.93 13.21
N ASP A 56 -2.54 1.60 12.72
CA ASP A 56 -1.79 2.39 11.74
C ASP A 56 -2.16 1.96 10.32
N ASN A 57 -2.14 2.90 9.37
CA ASN A 57 -2.42 2.67 7.94
C ASN A 57 -1.13 2.69 7.13
N PHE A 58 -0.93 1.68 6.27
CA PHE A 58 0.28 1.54 5.47
C PHE A 58 -0.04 1.53 3.97
N LEU A 59 0.56 2.44 3.20
CA LEU A 59 0.58 2.42 1.75
C LEU A 59 1.96 1.99 1.24
N GLY A 60 2.03 0.82 0.60
CA GLY A 60 3.25 0.38 -0.07
C GLY A 60 3.25 0.77 -1.55
N ILE A 61 4.33 1.40 -2.01
CA ILE A 61 4.58 1.71 -3.41
C ILE A 61 5.60 0.71 -3.96
N GLU A 62 5.28 0.06 -5.08
CA GLU A 62 6.20 -0.88 -5.73
C GLU A 62 6.10 -0.80 -7.25
N TRP A 63 7.24 -0.57 -7.93
CA TRP A 63 7.26 -0.48 -9.39
C TRP A 63 7.24 -1.87 -10.06
N ALA A 64 8.05 -2.79 -9.55
CA ALA A 64 8.30 -4.09 -10.14
C ALA A 64 7.07 -5.00 -9.99
N SER A 65 6.38 -5.20 -11.11
CA SER A 65 5.11 -5.94 -11.18
C SER A 65 5.16 -7.35 -10.57
N ARG A 66 6.32 -8.03 -10.61
CA ARG A 66 6.50 -9.34 -9.97
C ARG A 66 6.40 -9.25 -8.44
N TYR A 67 7.05 -8.25 -7.84
CA TYR A 67 7.10 -8.09 -6.39
C TYR A 67 5.78 -7.51 -5.86
N TYR A 68 5.24 -6.50 -6.55
CA TYR A 68 3.90 -5.96 -6.27
C TYR A 68 2.85 -7.07 -6.15
N ARG A 69 2.75 -7.97 -7.15
CA ARG A 69 1.77 -9.06 -7.11
C ARG A 69 1.99 -10.03 -5.95
N TYR A 70 3.24 -10.29 -5.58
CA TYR A 70 3.56 -11.14 -4.44
C TYR A 70 3.14 -10.48 -3.13
N ALA A 71 3.39 -9.17 -2.98
CA ALA A 71 2.96 -8.42 -1.82
C ALA A 71 1.43 -8.39 -1.70
N VAL A 72 0.70 -8.12 -2.80
CA VAL A 72 -0.77 -8.13 -2.81
C VAL A 72 -1.34 -9.49 -2.39
N ASP A 73 -0.84 -10.58 -2.97
CA ASP A 73 -1.27 -11.93 -2.61
C ASP A 73 -0.94 -12.27 -1.15
N LYS A 74 0.25 -11.89 -0.66
CA LYS A 74 0.64 -12.04 0.75
C LYS A 74 -0.35 -11.31 1.67
N MET A 75 -0.59 -10.02 1.46
CA MET A 75 -1.50 -9.24 2.32
C MET A 75 -2.91 -9.81 2.31
N GLY A 76 -3.39 -10.21 1.13
CA GLY A 76 -4.69 -10.83 0.96
C GLY A 76 -4.84 -12.16 1.70
N ARG A 77 -3.82 -13.03 1.66
CA ARG A 77 -3.83 -14.30 2.40
C ARG A 77 -3.81 -14.13 3.92
N TRP A 78 -3.12 -13.11 4.40
CA TRP A 78 -3.06 -12.77 5.82
C TRP A 78 -4.23 -11.91 6.28
N ASN A 79 -5.11 -11.50 5.35
CA ASN A 79 -6.32 -10.72 5.61
C ASN A 79 -6.05 -9.45 6.43
N VAL A 80 -4.96 -8.75 6.13
CA VAL A 80 -4.67 -7.45 6.77
C VAL A 80 -5.60 -6.38 6.21
N SER A 81 -6.24 -5.60 7.09
CA SER A 81 -7.20 -4.57 6.70
C SER A 81 -6.54 -3.19 6.50
N ASN A 82 -5.35 -3.00 7.08
CA ASN A 82 -4.64 -1.73 7.20
C ASN A 82 -3.46 -1.56 6.25
N VAL A 83 -3.37 -2.39 5.21
CA VAL A 83 -2.38 -2.25 4.13
C VAL A 83 -3.08 -2.00 2.80
N ARG A 84 -2.54 -1.07 2.04
CA ARG A 84 -2.84 -0.89 0.62
C ARG A 84 -1.53 -0.89 -0.16
N LEU A 85 -1.59 -1.38 -1.39
CA LEU A 85 -0.45 -1.48 -2.29
C LEU A 85 -0.81 -0.81 -3.60
N ILE A 86 0.12 -0.03 -4.14
CA ILE A 86 -0.04 0.60 -5.44
C ILE A 86 1.20 0.39 -6.31
N ARG A 87 0.96 0.07 -7.59
CA ARG A 87 2.04 -0.16 -8.55
C ARG A 87 2.33 1.08 -9.37
N THR A 88 3.32 1.87 -8.96
CA THR A 88 3.67 3.13 -9.62
C THR A 88 5.12 3.54 -9.35
N GLU A 89 5.60 4.57 -10.05
CA GLU A 89 6.85 5.26 -9.73
C GLU A 89 6.59 6.17 -8.52
N ALA A 90 7.47 6.12 -7.51
CA ALA A 90 7.21 6.70 -6.21
C ALA A 90 7.33 8.22 -6.21
N ALA A 91 8.34 8.79 -6.88
CA ALA A 91 8.59 10.22 -6.87
C ALA A 91 7.44 10.99 -7.53
N SER A 92 7.02 10.58 -8.72
CA SER A 92 5.88 11.17 -9.42
C SER A 92 4.59 10.97 -8.62
N PHE A 93 4.38 9.79 -8.06
CA PHE A 93 3.16 9.52 -7.29
C PHE A 93 3.06 10.40 -6.05
N ILE A 94 4.16 10.56 -5.31
CA ILE A 94 4.18 11.41 -4.11
C ILE A 94 3.93 12.87 -4.50
N SER A 95 4.67 13.37 -5.49
CA SER A 95 4.51 14.75 -6.00
C SER A 95 3.07 15.04 -6.43
N ASP A 96 2.46 14.13 -7.19
CA ASP A 96 1.18 14.38 -7.84
C ASP A 96 -0.01 14.09 -6.92
N PHE A 97 0.05 13.03 -6.10
CA PHE A 97 -1.12 12.50 -5.40
C PHE A 97 -1.06 12.63 -3.89
N ILE A 98 0.10 12.79 -3.25
CA ILE A 98 0.18 12.90 -1.80
C ILE A 98 0.04 14.37 -1.37
N PRO A 99 -0.92 14.71 -0.47
CA PRO A 99 -1.00 16.05 0.10
C PRO A 99 0.17 16.34 1.06
N ASP A 100 0.60 17.60 1.12
CA ASP A 100 1.58 18.06 2.10
C ASP A 100 1.09 17.79 3.53
N ASN A 101 2.01 17.42 4.43
CA ASN A 101 1.73 17.15 5.85
C ASN A 101 0.69 16.06 6.12
N SER A 102 0.41 15.18 5.15
CA SER A 102 -0.57 14.08 5.31
C SER A 102 0.05 12.75 5.74
N VAL A 103 1.37 12.60 5.65
CA VAL A 103 2.11 11.37 5.93
C VAL A 103 2.91 11.54 7.20
N ASP A 104 2.69 10.64 8.16
CA ASP A 104 3.38 10.66 9.45
C ASP A 104 4.79 10.07 9.36
N CYS A 105 5.02 9.12 8.45
CA CYS A 105 6.30 8.44 8.33
C CYS A 105 6.54 7.82 6.95
N PHE A 106 7.77 7.96 6.44
CA PHE A 106 8.26 7.26 5.26
C PHE A 106 9.27 6.18 5.65
N HIS A 107 9.11 5.00 5.06
CA HIS A 107 10.04 3.87 5.19
C HIS A 107 10.73 3.64 3.84
N ILE A 108 12.07 3.63 3.85
CA ILE A 108 12.91 3.47 2.65
C ILE A 108 14.07 2.53 3.02
N TYR A 109 14.22 1.43 2.28
CA TYR A 109 15.20 0.37 2.55
C TYR A 109 16.01 -0.02 1.30
#